data_AF-A0A0D7EM57-F1
#
_entry.id   AF-A0A0D7EM57-F1
#
_cell.length_a   1.000
_cell.length_b   1.000
_cell.length_c   1.000
_cell.angle_alpha   90.00
_cell.angle_beta   90.00
_cell.angle_gamma   90.00
#
_symmetry.space_group_name_H-M   'P 1'
#
loop_
_entity.id
_entity.type
_entity.pdbx_description
1 polymer ?
#
loop_
_entity_poly.entity_id
_entity_poly.type
_entity_poly.pdbx_seq_one_letter_code
_entity_poly.pdbx_strand_id
1 'polypeptide(L)'
;MPTVPAGTRPNNNLLGALSQSDFDLISPHLVLSDSAPEHLLYNAGDNIEVVHFPCGPSMISYLIPNEDGRDVEIILVGREGAVGG
;
A
#
# COMPACT_ATOMS: atom_id res chain seq x y z
N MET A 1 5.38 19.37 -2.99
CA MET A 1 4.44 18.25 -2.89
C MET A 1 3.88 17.97 -4.27
N PRO A 2 4.22 16.86 -4.95
CA PRO A 2 3.59 16.54 -6.23
C PRO A 2 2.21 15.94 -5.95
N THR A 3 1.17 16.72 -6.26
CA THR A 3 -0.21 16.25 -6.31
C THR A 3 -0.38 15.34 -7.54
N VAL A 4 -1.02 14.19 -7.39
CA VAL A 4 -1.42 13.36 -8.53
C VAL A 4 -2.30 14.23 -9.46
N PRO A 5 -2.00 14.33 -10.76
CA PRO A 5 -2.82 15.12 -11.67
C PRO A 5 -4.25 14.57 -11.66
N ALA A 6 -5.21 15.46 -11.43
CA ALA A 6 -6.63 15.14 -11.38
C ALA A 6 -7.02 14.35 -12.64
N GLY A 7 -7.45 13.10 -12.45
CA GLY A 7 -8.01 12.25 -13.50
C GLY A 7 -7.23 10.99 -13.87
N THR A 8 -6.00 10.78 -13.36
CA THR A 8 -5.28 9.51 -13.61
C THR A 8 -5.20 8.67 -12.34
N ARG A 9 -5.83 7.48 -12.37
CA ARG A 9 -5.77 6.53 -11.25
C ARG A 9 -4.34 6.01 -11.08
N PRO A 10 -3.84 5.86 -9.83
CA PRO A 10 -2.56 5.20 -9.60
C PRO A 10 -2.54 3.79 -10.19
N ASN A 11 -1.35 3.30 -10.55
CA ASN A 11 -1.17 1.99 -11.19
C ASN A 11 -1.29 0.84 -10.16
N ASN A 12 -2.49 0.68 -9.62
CA ASN A 12 -2.92 -0.35 -8.68
C ASN A 12 -4.27 -0.91 -9.17
N ASN A 13 -4.37 -2.23 -9.29
CA ASN A 13 -5.54 -2.90 -9.86
C ASN A 13 -6.77 -2.80 -8.92
N LEU A 14 -6.57 -2.74 -7.61
CA LEU A 14 -7.67 -2.55 -6.64
C LEU A 14 -8.31 -1.18 -6.83
N LEU A 15 -7.51 -0.11 -6.90
CA LEU A 15 -7.99 1.24 -7.23
C LEU A 15 -8.57 1.32 -8.66
N GLY A 16 -8.00 0.55 -9.59
CA GLY A 16 -8.49 0.41 -10.96
C GLY A 16 -9.87 -0.25 -11.05
N ALA A 17 -10.17 -1.20 -10.15
CA ALA A 17 -11.43 -1.94 -10.13
C ALA A 17 -12.61 -1.15 -9.54
N LEU A 18 -12.34 -0.08 -8.78
CA LEU A 18 -13.38 0.76 -8.19
C LEU A 18 -14.24 1.45 -9.26
N SER A 19 -15.53 1.61 -8.98
CA SER A 19 -16.37 2.51 -9.79
C SER A 19 -15.85 3.95 -9.71
N GLN A 20 -16.21 4.81 -10.66
CA GLN A 20 -15.77 6.20 -10.60
C GLN A 20 -16.26 6.91 -9.34
N SER A 21 -17.51 6.68 -8.93
CA SER A 21 -18.07 7.26 -7.72
C SER A 21 -17.34 6.81 -6.45
N ASP A 22 -16.95 5.54 -6.36
CA ASP A 22 -16.21 5.05 -5.18
C ASP A 22 -14.78 5.58 -5.16
N PHE A 23 -14.14 5.64 -6.34
CA PHE A 23 -12.80 6.22 -6.46
C PHE A 23 -12.79 7.70 -6.09
N ASP A 24 -13.81 8.47 -6.49
CA ASP A 24 -13.93 9.90 -6.18
C ASP A 24 -14.05 10.16 -4.67
N LEU A 25 -14.57 9.22 -3.88
CA LEU A 25 -14.62 9.33 -2.42
C LEU A 25 -13.23 9.25 -1.77
N ILE A 26 -12.34 8.41 -2.30
CA ILE A 26 -11.01 8.20 -1.73
C ILE A 26 -9.93 9.05 -2.39
N SER A 27 -10.11 9.46 -3.65
CA SER A 27 -9.14 10.21 -4.45
C SER A 27 -8.59 11.46 -3.74
N PRO A 28 -9.37 12.26 -2.99
CA PRO A 28 -8.85 13.43 -2.26
C PRO A 28 -7.86 13.08 -1.15
N HIS A 29 -7.89 11.83 -0.67
CA HIS A 29 -7.05 11.33 0.41
C HIS A 29 -5.84 10.53 -0.10
N LEU A 30 -5.77 10.23 -1.39
CA LEU A 30 -4.65 9.49 -1.98
C LEU A 30 -3.45 10.42 -2.18
N VAL A 31 -2.31 10.01 -1.61
CA VAL A 31 -1.02 10.66 -1.83
C VAL A 31 -0.10 9.66 -2.51
N LEU A 32 0.40 10.01 -3.69
CA LEU A 32 1.44 9.23 -4.35
C LEU A 32 2.78 9.56 -3.70
N SER A 33 3.46 8.54 -3.16
CA SER A 33 4.80 8.65 -2.60
C SER A 33 5.65 7.52 -3.15
N ASP A 34 6.90 7.85 -3.48
CA ASP A 34 7.94 6.85 -3.70
C ASP A 34 8.49 6.41 -2.33
N SER A 35 8.83 5.14 -2.21
CA SER A 35 9.50 4.58 -1.03
C SER A 35 10.75 3.81 -1.48
N ALA A 36 11.80 3.88 -0.65
CA ALA A 36 12.97 3.04 -0.85
C ALA A 36 12.64 1.57 -0.57
N PRO A 37 13.38 0.61 -1.16
CA PRO A 37 13.34 -0.79 -0.75
C PRO A 37 13.59 -0.92 0.76
N GLU A 38 13.02 -1.97 1.36
CA GLU A 38 13.19 -2.29 2.80
C GLU A 38 12.68 -1.20 3.75
N HIS A 39 11.81 -0.29 3.26
CA HIS A 39 11.15 0.67 4.11
C HIS A 39 10.08 0.00 4.97
N LEU A 40 10.27 0.06 6.30
CA LEU A 40 9.31 -0.44 7.27
C LEU A 40 8.09 0.47 7.31
N LEU A 41 6.92 -0.10 7.01
CA LEU A 41 5.63 0.62 7.09
C LEU A 41 5.04 0.55 8.49
N TYR A 42 4.94 -0.67 9.05
CA TYR A 42 4.33 -0.95 10.34
C TYR A 42 5.06 -2.11 11.04
N ASN A 43 5.08 -2.09 12.36
CA ASN A 43 5.39 -3.27 13.15
C ASN A 43 4.12 -4.06 13.47
N ALA A 44 4.29 -5.34 13.75
CA ALA A 44 3.21 -6.17 14.25
C ALA A 44 2.65 -5.57 15.56
N GLY A 45 1.36 -5.25 15.58
CA GLY A 45 0.67 -4.67 16.73
C GLY A 45 0.61 -3.14 16.75
N ASP A 46 1.19 -2.45 15.76
CA ASP A 46 1.05 -1.00 15.64
C ASP A 46 -0.40 -0.62 15.29
N ASN A 47 -0.84 0.56 15.75
CA ASN A 47 -2.11 1.13 15.33
C ASN A 47 -1.96 1.67 13.90
N ILE A 48 -2.79 1.16 12.98
CA ILE A 48 -2.69 1.50 11.58
C ILE A 48 -3.63 2.67 11.27
N GLU A 49 -3.07 3.78 10.82
CA GLU A 49 -3.81 5.00 10.49
C GLU A 49 -3.87 5.27 8.97
N VAL A 50 -3.04 4.58 8.18
CA VAL A 50 -2.88 4.81 6.74
C VAL A 50 -2.95 3.49 5.97
N VAL A 51 -3.58 3.52 4.79
CA VAL A 51 -3.60 2.38 3.86
C VAL A 51 -2.62 2.64 2.72
N HIS A 52 -1.75 1.67 2.46
CA HIS A 52 -0.79 1.69 1.37
C HIS A 52 -1.28 0.84 0.18
N PHE A 53 -1.21 1.41 -1.01
CA PHE A 53 -1.53 0.74 -2.27
C PHE A 53 -0.25 0.58 -3.10
N PRO A 54 0.36 -0.63 -3.17
CA PRO A 54 1.51 -0.85 -4.02
C PRO A 54 1.18 -0.49 -5.48
N CYS A 55 2.04 0.30 -6.11
CA CYS A 55 1.85 0.77 -7.47
C CYS A 55 2.97 0.27 -8.39
N GLY A 56 2.64 -0.11 -9.63
CA GLY A 56 3.63 -0.52 -10.62
C GLY A 56 4.42 -1.77 -10.17
N PRO A 57 5.77 -1.75 -10.16
CA PRO A 57 6.59 -2.90 -9.75
C PRO A 57 6.74 -3.03 -8.22
N SER A 58 6.13 -2.13 -7.43
CA SER A 58 6.26 -2.13 -5.97
C SER A 58 5.54 -3.32 -5.33
N MET A 59 6.13 -3.85 -4.27
CA MET A 59 5.55 -4.93 -3.47
C MET A 59 5.78 -4.63 -1.98
N ILE A 60 4.86 -5.07 -1.13
CA ILE A 60 4.97 -4.96 0.33
C ILE A 60 4.88 -6.38 0.90
N SER A 61 5.85 -6.77 1.72
CA SER A 61 5.83 -8.01 2.48
C SER A 61 5.46 -7.75 3.93
N TYR A 62 4.78 -8.72 4.55
CA TYR A 62 4.54 -8.74 5.99
C TYR A 62 5.37 -9.87 6.61
N LEU A 63 6.27 -9.46 7.49
CA LEU A 63 7.20 -10.32 8.19
C LEU A 63 6.79 -10.37 9.67
N ILE A 64 6.65 -11.57 10.21
CA ILE A 64 6.52 -11.76 11.66
C ILE A 64 7.88 -12.23 12.18
N PRO A 65 8.49 -11.50 13.13
CA PRO A 65 9.72 -11.95 13.75
C PRO A 65 9.44 -13.22 14.56
N ASN A 66 10.22 -14.27 14.30
CA ASN A 66 10.20 -15.49 15.10
C ASN A 66 11.23 -15.38 16.24
N GLU A 67 11.01 -16.08 17.35
CA GLU A 67 11.88 -16.08 18.53
C GLU A 67 13.33 -16.54 18.21
N ASP A 68 13.50 -17.30 17.12
CA ASP A 68 14.80 -17.77 16.60
C ASP A 68 15.55 -16.74 15.73
N GLY A 69 15.02 -15.52 15.55
CA GLY A 69 15.64 -14.47 14.71
C GLY A 69 15.54 -14.71 13.20
N ARG A 70 14.67 -15.63 12.77
CA ARG A 70 14.29 -15.81 11.36
C ARG A 70 12.93 -15.16 11.12
N ASP A 71 12.90 -14.10 10.35
CA ASP A 71 11.65 -13.50 9.92
C ASP A 71 10.92 -14.46 8.99
N VAL A 72 9.66 -14.75 9.30
CA VAL A 72 8.81 -15.58 8.45
C VAL A 72 7.96 -14.63 7.61
N GLU A 73 8.13 -14.69 6.30
CA GLU A 73 7.24 -14.02 5.36
C GLU A 73 5.89 -14.73 5.36
N ILE A 74 4.84 -13.98 5.69
CA ILE A 74 3.48 -14.51 5.80
C ILE A 74 2.66 -14.18 4.56
N ILE A 75 2.81 -12.95 4.06
CA ILE A 75 2.09 -12.49 2.88
C ILE A 75 2.94 -11.49 2.09
N LEU A 76 2.73 -11.52 0.78
CA LEU A 76 3.28 -10.58 -0.18
C LEU A 76 2.11 -9.91 -0.91
N VAL A 77 2.07 -8.58 -0.91
CA VAL A 77 1.00 -7.79 -1.52
C VAL A 77 1.59 -6.95 -2.65
N GLY A 78 1.13 -7.21 -3.87
CA GLY A 78 1.47 -6.44 -5.06
C GLY A 78 0.41 -5.39 -5.40
N ARG A 79 0.39 -4.98 -6.67
CA ARG A 79 -0.53 -3.94 -7.16
C ARG A 79 -2.01 -4.35 -7.15
N GLU A 80 -2.31 -5.61 -6.88
CA GLU A 80 -3.64 -6.17 -6.76
C GLU A 80 -4.30 -5.95 -5.40
N GLY A 81 -3.54 -5.49 -4.41
CA GLY A 81 -4.04 -5.33 -3.04
C GLY A 81 -3.75 -3.97 -2.42
N ALA A 82 -3.95 -3.94 -1.10
CA ALA A 82 -3.65 -2.84 -0.21
C ALA A 82 -3.19 -3.40 1.14
N VAL A 83 -2.43 -2.59 1.90
CA VAL A 83 -1.93 -2.93 3.23
C VAL A 83 -2.35 -1.85 4.21
N GLY A 84 -2.91 -2.24 5.35
CA GLY A 84 -3.22 -1.32 6.44
C GLY A 84 -4.67 -1.28 6.89
N GLY A 85 -5.37 -2.42 6.82
CA GLY A 85 -6.74 -2.58 7.29
C GLY A 85 -6.88 -3.74 8.25
#